data_AF-A0A1E3VUN1-F1
#
_entry.id   AF-A0A1E3VUN1-F1
#
_cell.length_a   1.000
_cell.length_b   1.000
_cell.length_c   1.000
_cell.angle_alpha   90.00
_cell.angle_beta   90.00
_cell.angle_gamma   90.00
#
_symmetry.space_group_name_H-M   'P 1'
#
loop_
_entity.id
_entity.type
_entity.pdbx_description
1 polymer ?
#
loop_
_entity_poly.entity_id
_entity_poly.type
_entity_poly.pdbx_seq_one_letter_code
_entity_poly.pdbx_strand_id
1 'polypeptide(L)'
;MFATDDGPFKSFAVQASLTALKNEIEAVKAKWRVSQVTLSPARPKPNPYWRGEVTPDLYQKPDIITSTAHTTCWRGVVSPSVCTSGAKVCW
;
A
#
# COMPACT_ATOMS: atom_id res chain seq x y z
N MET A 1 1.44 4.96 7.54
CA MET A 1 1.90 3.58 7.34
C MET A 1 1.71 3.22 5.89
N PHE A 2 2.65 2.45 5.34
CA PHE A 2 2.66 2.04 3.94
C PHE A 2 3.11 0.59 3.85
N ALA A 3 2.51 -0.17 2.95
CA ALA A 3 2.95 -1.53 2.63
C ALA A 3 2.88 -1.74 1.12
N THR A 4 3.86 -2.48 0.59
CA THR A 4 3.99 -2.73 -0.85
C THR A 4 4.01 -4.23 -1.09
N ASP A 5 3.28 -4.65 -2.11
CA ASP A 5 3.23 -6.04 -2.54
C ASP A 5 3.02 -6.09 -4.06
N ASP A 6 3.26 -7.25 -4.65
CA ASP A 6 3.25 -7.44 -6.09
C ASP A 6 2.40 -8.64 -6.51
N GLY A 7 2.24 -8.80 -7.82
CA GLY A 7 1.43 -9.89 -8.34
C GLY A 7 1.42 -9.99 -9.86
N PRO A 8 0.92 -11.14 -10.36
CA PRO A 8 0.81 -11.40 -11.79
C PRO A 8 -0.17 -10.44 -12.49
N PHE A 9 -1.14 -9.88 -11.76
CA PHE A 9 -2.11 -8.91 -12.27
C PHE A 9 -2.51 -7.89 -11.20
N LYS A 10 -3.01 -6.72 -11.63
CA LYS A 10 -3.25 -5.56 -10.78
C LYS A 10 -4.15 -5.86 -9.57
N SER A 11 -5.26 -6.57 -9.75
CA SER A 11 -6.18 -6.86 -8.65
C SER A 11 -5.55 -7.71 -7.55
N PHE A 12 -4.67 -8.64 -7.91
CA PHE A 12 -3.91 -9.44 -6.94
C PHE A 12 -2.97 -8.55 -6.13
N ALA A 13 -2.13 -7.74 -6.80
CA ALA A 13 -1.17 -6.85 -6.15
C ALA A 13 -1.87 -5.82 -5.24
N VAL A 14 -3.05 -5.34 -5.63
CA VAL A 14 -3.90 -4.48 -4.79
C VAL A 14 -4.28 -5.20 -3.50
N GLN A 15 -4.86 -6.40 -3.61
CA GLN A 15 -5.32 -7.17 -2.44
C GLN A 15 -4.16 -7.55 -1.52
N ALA A 16 -3.02 -7.95 -2.09
CA ALA A 16 -1.82 -8.27 -1.37
C ALA A 16 -1.28 -7.05 -0.60
N SER A 17 -1.14 -5.90 -1.27
CA SER A 17 -0.67 -4.66 -0.63
C SER A 17 -1.58 -4.14 0.49
N LEU A 18 -2.91 -4.28 0.34
CA LEU A 18 -3.89 -3.95 1.38
C LEU A 18 -3.79 -4.90 2.57
N THR A 19 -3.55 -6.19 2.32
CA THR A 19 -3.37 -7.21 3.36
C THR A 19 -2.08 -6.95 4.14
N ALA A 20 -0.99 -6.64 3.44
CA ALA A 20 0.26 -6.22 4.06
C ALA A 20 0.08 -4.96 4.92
N LEU A 21 -0.65 -3.95 4.42
CA LEU A 21 -0.94 -2.73 5.19
C LEU A 21 -1.74 -3.02 6.46
N LYS A 22 -2.73 -3.92 6.37
CA LYS A 22 -3.51 -4.35 7.54
C LYS A 22 -2.61 -5.02 8.58
N ASN A 23 -1.72 -5.90 8.16
CA ASN A 23 -0.79 -6.59 9.07
C ASN A 23 0.14 -5.60 9.78
N GLU A 24 0.67 -4.60 9.07
CA GLU A 24 1.49 -3.53 9.66
C GLU A 24 0.71 -2.72 10.71
N ILE A 25 -0.56 -2.41 10.44
CA ILE A 25 -1.43 -1.71 11.39
C ILE A 25 -1.68 -2.55 12.65
N GLU A 26 -1.97 -3.85 12.49
CA GLU A 26 -2.16 -4.75 13.65
C GLU A 26 -0.87 -4.92 14.46
N ALA A 27 0.31 -4.98 13.81
CA ALA A 27 1.60 -5.01 14.48
C ALA A 27 1.83 -3.73 15.31
N VAL A 28 1.45 -2.57 14.79
CA VAL A 28 1.51 -1.30 15.53
C VAL A 28 0.54 -1.28 16.71
N LYS A 29 -0.70 -1.73 16.53
CA LYS A 29 -1.67 -1.85 17.64
C LYS A 29 -1.10 -2.71 18.78
N ALA A 30 -0.55 -3.88 18.44
CA ALA A 30 0.07 -4.78 19.40
C ALA A 30 1.27 -4.13 20.10
N LYS A 31 2.15 -3.47 19.35
CA LYS A 31 3.34 -2.78 19.87
C LYS A 31 2.98 -1.67 20.88
N TRP A 32 1.97 -0.87 20.57
CA TRP A 32 1.55 0.26 21.42
C TRP A 32 0.45 -0.12 22.42
N ARG A 33 0.02 -1.38 22.45
CA ARG A 33 -1.06 -1.89 23.31
C ARG A 33 -2.36 -1.09 23.19
N VAL A 34 -2.68 -0.62 21.98
CA VAL A 34 -3.94 0.07 21.68
C VAL A 34 -4.91 -0.89 21.01
N SER A 35 -6.17 -0.87 21.44
CA SER A 35 -7.22 -1.76 20.88
C SER A 35 -7.81 -1.22 19.58
N GLN A 36 -7.80 0.10 19.39
CA GLN A 36 -8.36 0.77 18.22
C GLN A 36 -7.44 1.87 17.72
N VAL A 37 -7.55 2.13 16.42
CA VAL A 37 -6.89 3.24 15.73
C VAL A 37 -7.87 3.82 14.72
N THR A 38 -7.76 5.11 14.45
CA THR A 38 -8.46 5.73 13.33
C THR A 38 -7.59 5.67 12.09
N LEU A 39 -8.19 5.24 10.98
CA LEU A 39 -7.54 5.14 9.68
C LEU A 39 -8.12 6.19 8.73
N SER A 40 -7.23 6.81 7.94
CA SER A 40 -7.62 7.65 6.81
C SER A 40 -6.66 7.39 5.64
N PRO A 41 -7.12 7.53 4.39
CA PRO A 41 -6.28 7.27 3.22
C PRO A 41 -5.08 8.21 3.21
N ALA A 42 -3.89 7.66 2.98
CA ALA A 42 -2.67 8.44 2.82
C ALA A 42 -2.00 8.07 1.52
N ARG A 43 -1.79 9.06 0.65
CA ARG A 43 -1.17 8.84 -0.66
C ARG A 43 0.21 8.21 -0.49
N PRO A 44 0.42 6.98 -0.98
CA PRO A 44 1.69 6.30 -0.81
C PRO A 44 2.74 6.89 -1.75
N LYS A 45 3.98 6.87 -1.29
CA LYS A 45 5.14 6.95 -2.18
C LYS A 45 5.63 5.53 -2.47
N PRO A 46 6.25 5.28 -3.65
CA PRO A 46 6.89 4.00 -3.91
C PRO A 46 7.86 3.63 -2.79
N ASN A 47 7.84 2.38 -2.36
CA ASN A 47 8.77 1.90 -1.35
C ASN A 47 10.19 1.86 -1.95
N PRO A 48 11.19 2.54 -1.36
CA PRO A 48 12.56 2.61 -1.90
C PRO A 48 13.22 1.25 -2.16
N TYR A 49 12.87 0.22 -1.39
CA TYR A 49 13.35 -1.14 -1.63
C TYR A 49 12.91 -1.67 -3.00
N TRP A 50 11.68 -1.36 -3.41
CA TRP A 50 11.15 -1.75 -4.71
C TRP A 50 11.61 -0.79 -5.81
N ARG A 51 11.51 0.52 -5.55
CA ARG A 51 11.97 1.60 -6.43
C ARG A 51 11.87 2.95 -5.71
N GLY A 52 12.86 3.82 -5.89
CA GLY A 52 12.84 5.18 -5.31
C GLY A 52 11.81 6.13 -5.95
N GLU A 53 11.56 5.99 -7.25
CA GLU A 53 10.62 6.84 -8.00
C GLU A 53 10.00 6.07 -9.16
N VAL A 54 8.73 6.31 -9.48
CA VAL A 54 8.02 5.67 -10.58
C VAL A 54 7.74 6.72 -11.64
N THR A 55 8.22 6.49 -12.87
CA THR A 55 7.95 7.38 -13.99
C THR A 55 6.46 7.35 -14.36
N PRO A 56 5.89 8.47 -14.86
CA PRO A 56 4.45 8.58 -15.08
C PRO A 56 3.83 7.46 -15.94
N ASP A 57 4.56 6.97 -16.94
CA ASP A 57 4.15 5.93 -17.89
C ASP A 57 4.02 4.53 -17.28
N LEU A 58 4.68 4.28 -16.14
CA LEU A 58 4.63 3.00 -15.44
C LEU A 58 3.42 2.89 -14.51
N TYR A 59 2.75 4.00 -14.17
CA TYR A 59 1.61 3.95 -13.28
C TYR A 59 0.41 3.24 -13.93
N GLN A 60 -0.15 2.31 -13.17
CA GLN A 60 -1.35 1.58 -13.55
C GLN A 60 -2.58 2.29 -12.97
N LYS A 61 -3.02 3.39 -13.58
CA LYS A 61 -4.22 4.13 -13.16
C LYS A 61 -5.53 3.36 -13.47
N PRO A 62 -6.66 3.68 -12.81
CA PRO A 62 -6.79 4.60 -11.68
C PRO A 62 -6.16 4.05 -10.39
N ASP A 63 -5.86 4.96 -9.46
CA ASP A 63 -5.58 4.58 -8.08
C ASP A 63 -6.85 4.06 -7.41
N ILE A 64 -6.70 3.26 -6.36
CA ILE A 64 -7.82 2.74 -5.58
C ILE A 64 -7.83 3.47 -4.24
N ILE A 65 -8.92 4.15 -3.95
CA ILE A 65 -9.06 4.94 -2.72
C ILE A 65 -10.28 4.41 -1.97
N THR A 66 -10.09 4.05 -0.72
CA THR A 66 -11.14 3.67 0.22
C THR A 66 -11.22 4.69 1.35
N SER A 67 -12.19 4.51 2.25
CA SER A 67 -12.28 5.32 3.48
C SER A 67 -11.06 5.16 4.40
N THR A 68 -10.24 4.12 4.22
CA THR A 68 -9.13 3.79 5.12
C THR A 68 -7.75 3.74 4.44
N ALA A 69 -7.69 3.60 3.12
CA ALA A 69 -6.42 3.41 2.39
C ALA A 69 -6.42 4.05 1.00
N HIS A 70 -5.24 4.48 0.55
CA HIS A 70 -4.97 4.85 -0.84
C HIS A 70 -3.93 3.88 -1.41
N THR A 71 -4.28 3.19 -2.49
CA THR A 71 -3.41 2.26 -3.21
C THR A 71 -3.01 2.85 -4.56
N THR A 72 -1.70 2.91 -4.81
CA THR A 72 -1.12 3.27 -6.11
C THR A 72 -0.37 2.07 -6.66
N CYS A 73 -0.59 1.76 -7.94
CA CYS A 73 0.05 0.63 -8.61
C CYS A 73 0.90 1.08 -9.78
N TRP A 74 1.95 0.31 -10.08
CA TRP A 74 2.82 0.53 -11.22
C TRP A 74 3.36 -0.80 -11.76
N ARG A 75 3.90 -0.74 -12.97
CA ARG A 75 4.54 -1.91 -13.59
C ARG A 75 5.91 -2.17 -12.95
N GLY A 76 6.09 -3.36 -12.39
CA GLY A 76 7.36 -3.82 -11.82
C GLY A 76 8.33 -4.31 -12.90
N VAL A 77 9.55 -4.63 -12.46
CA VAL A 77 10.59 -5.22 -13.34
C VAL A 77 10.42 -6.73 -13.44
N VAL A 78 10.20 -7.39 -12.30
CA VAL A 78 9.98 -8.85 -12.21
C VAL A 78 8.50 -9.15 -12.31
N SER A 79 7.69 -8.57 -11.42
CA SER A 79 6.25 -8.77 -11.42
C SER A 79 5.53 -7.74 -12.27
N PRO A 80 4.51 -8.14 -13.05
CA PRO A 80 3.76 -7.24 -13.92
C PRO A 80 3.10 -6.07 -13.19
N SER A 81 2.72 -6.25 -11.92
CA SER A 81 2.06 -5.23 -11.11
C SER A 81 2.66 -5.20 -9.71
N VAL A 82 3.02 -4.00 -9.26
CA VAL A 82 3.47 -3.71 -7.90
C VAL A 82 2.57 -2.60 -7.37
N CYS A 83 2.02 -2.77 -6.17
CA CYS A 83 1.12 -1.80 -5.56
C CYS A 83 1.59 -1.44 -4.15
N THR A 84 1.58 -0.15 -3.83
CA THR A 84 1.71 0.32 -2.45
C THR A 84 0.36 0.82 -1.97
N SER A 85 -0.03 0.35 -0.79
CA SER A 85 -1.19 0.86 -0.04
C SER A 85 -0.72 1.72 1.13
N GLY A 86 -1.40 2.82 1.36
CA GLY A 86 -1.07 3.79 2.41
C GLY A 86 -2.27 4.23 3.26
N ALA A 87 -2.06 4.28 4.56
CA ALA A 87 -3.01 4.81 5.53
C ALA A 87 -2.31 5.69 6.57
N LYS A 88 -2.93 6.81 6.94
CA LYS A 88 -2.58 7.56 8.14
C LYS A 88 -3.28 6.89 9.33
N VAL A 89 -2.49 6.58 10.35
CA VAL A 89 -2.94 5.90 11.57
C VAL A 89 -2.83 6.91 12.70
N CYS A 90 -3.93 7.15 13.41
CA CYS A 90 -3.98 7.98 14.61
C CYS A 90 -4.45 7.12 15.79
N TRP A 91 -3.86 7.31 16.97
CA TRP A 91 -4.18 6.63 18.22
C TRP A 91 -4.08 7.60 19.40
#